data_AF-A0A653TJH9-F1
#
_entry.id   AF-A0A653TJH9-F1
#
_cell.length_a   1.000
_cell.length_b   1.000
_cell.length_c   1.000
_cell.angle_alpha   90.00
_cell.angle_beta   90.00
_cell.angle_gamma   90.00
#
_symmetry.space_group_name_H-M   'P 1'
#
loop_
_entity.id
_entity.type
_entity.pdbx_description
1 polymer ?
#
loop_
_entity_poly.entity_id
_entity_poly.type
_entity_poly.pdbx_seq_one_letter_code
_entity_poly.pdbx_strand_id
1 'polypeptide(L)' 'MYGLVSEAIHGFDERVSVESIRRITKSIALFIAGWCGIDEQPG' A
#
# COMPACT_ATOMS: atom_id res chain seq x y z
N MET A 1 -0.88 3.86 -12.04
CA MET A 1 0.10 3.48 -11.00
C MET A 1 -0.44 3.99 -9.66
N TYR A 2 -0.58 3.13 -8.65
CA TYR A 2 -0.99 3.51 -7.28
C TYR A 2 0.15 3.16 -6.33
N GLY A 3 0.59 4.10 -5.50
CA GLY A 3 1.80 3.95 -4.70
C GLY A 3 1.92 4.99 -3.60
N LEU A 4 3.07 4.96 -2.93
CA LEU A 4 3.39 5.81 -1.80
C LEU A 4 3.56 7.27 -2.22
N VAL A 5 3.25 8.19 -1.31
CA VAL A 5 3.65 9.60 -1.44
C VAL A 5 5.12 9.69 -1.07
N SER A 6 5.97 9.84 -2.08
CA SER A 6 7.43 9.86 -1.97
C SER A 6 8.03 11.17 -2.50
N GLU A 7 9.20 11.54 -1.98
CA GLU A 7 9.98 12.71 -2.36
C GLU A 7 11.44 12.32 -2.58
N ALA A 8 12.13 13.02 -3.49
CA ALA A 8 13.55 12.84 -3.79
C ALA A 8 13.96 11.40 -4.15
N ILE A 9 13.11 10.68 -4.90
CA ILE A 9 13.36 9.30 -5.35
C ILE A 9 14.70 9.23 -6.10
N HIS A 10 15.56 8.28 -5.70
CA HIS A 10 16.95 8.11 -6.15
C HIS A 10 17.93 9.22 -5.73
N GLY A 11 17.59 10.02 -4.71
CA GLY A 11 18.45 11.04 -4.12
C GLY A 11 18.93 10.69 -2.72
N PHE A 12 19.88 11.47 -2.19
CA PHE A 12 20.42 11.27 -0.82
C PHE A 12 19.35 11.40 0.28
N ASP A 13 18.44 12.38 0.13
CA ASP A 13 17.37 12.65 1.12
C ASP A 13 16.03 12.04 0.70
N GLU A 14 16.06 10.90 0.01
CA GLU A 14 14.87 10.14 -0.35
C GLU A 14 14.03 9.82 0.89
N ARG A 15 12.73 10.12 0.81
CA ARG A 15 11.81 9.92 1.93
C ARG A 15 10.40 9.70 1.45
N VAL A 16 9.58 9.23 2.39
CA VAL A 16 8.20 8.83 2.16
C VAL A 16 7.33 9.22 3.35
N SER A 17 6.07 9.54 3.08
CA SER A 17 5.09 9.77 4.13
C SER A 17 4.74 8.46 4.85
N VAL A 18 4.98 8.41 6.15
CA VAL A 18 4.61 7.25 7.00
C VAL A 18 3.12 6.99 6.97
N GLU A 19 2.29 8.03 6.99
CA GLU A 19 0.84 7.89 6.91
C GLU A 19 0.40 7.33 5.54
N SER A 20 1.08 7.74 4.46
CA SER A 20 0.85 7.16 3.15
C SER A 20 1.20 5.66 3.13
N ILE A 21 2.32 5.25 3.73
CA ILE A 21 2.67 3.83 3.87
C ILE A 21 1.52 3.05 4.51
N ARG A 22 1.01 3.49 5.66
CA ARG A 22 -0.06 2.78 6.38
C ARG A 22 -1.31 2.60 5.51
N ARG A 23 -1.72 3.64 4.79
CA ARG A 23 -2.89 3.59 3.90
C ARG A 23 -2.66 2.67 2.71
N ILE A 24 -1.53 2.81 2.01
CA ILE A 24 -1.20 2.00 0.83
C ILE A 24 -1.04 0.52 1.20
N THR A 25 -0.39 0.20 2.32
CA THR A 25 -0.29 -1.18 2.81
C THR A 25 -1.68 -1.79 3.03
N LYS A 26 -2.60 -1.06 3.66
CA LYS A 26 -3.98 -1.53 3.84
C LYS A 26 -4.68 -1.75 2.49
N SER A 27 -4.56 -0.81 1.56
CA SER A 27 -5.15 -0.93 0.22
C SER A 27 -4.62 -2.16 -0.53
N ILE A 28 -3.30 -2.39 -0.51
CA ILE A 28 -2.67 -3.56 -1.15
C ILE A 28 -3.15 -4.85 -0.48
N ALA A 29 -3.19 -4.89 0.85
CA ALA A 29 -3.65 -6.06 1.59
C ALA A 29 -5.12 -6.42 1.25
N LEU A 30 -6.01 -5.45 1.24
CA LEU A 30 -7.42 -5.65 0.88
C LEU A 30 -7.59 -6.03 -0.59
N PHE A 31 -6.83 -5.41 -1.49
CA PHE A 31 -6.83 -5.77 -2.90
C PHE A 31 -6.43 -7.24 -3.09
N ILE A 32 -5.34 -7.68 -2.45
CA ILE A 32 -4.89 -9.08 -2.51
C ILE A 32 -5.93 -10.01 -1.90
N ALA A 33 -6.51 -9.65 -0.75
CA ALA A 33 -7.53 -10.47 -0.09
C ALA A 33 -8.73 -10.72 -1.01
N GLY A 34 -9.28 -9.66 -1.63
CA GLY A 34 -10.39 -9.78 -2.58
C GLY A 34 -9.99 -10.49 -3.88
N TRP A 35 -8.79 -10.22 -4.40
CA TRP A 35 -8.30 -10.88 -5.61
C TRP A 35 -8.13 -12.40 -5.43
N CYS A 36 -7.68 -12.81 -4.24
CA CYS A 36 -7.49 -14.21 -3.90
C CYS A 36 -8.74 -14.89 -3.30
N GLY A 37 -9.85 -14.17 -3.14
CA GLY A 37 -11.07 -14.69 -2.51
C GLY A 37 -10.91 -15.06 -1.03
N ILE A 38 -9.96 -14.46 -0.33
CA ILE A 38 -9.66 -14.74 1.09
C ILE A 38 -10.65 -14.01 2.02
N ASP A 39 -11.19 -12.87 1.60
CA ASP A 39 -12.20 -12.12 2.35
C ASP A 39 -13.63 -12.66 2.19
N GLU A 40 -13.85 -13.67 1.34
CA GLU A 40 -15.13 -14.35 1.12
C GLU A 40 -15.40 -15.50 2.11
N GLN A 41 -14.85 -15.46 3.34
CA GLN A 41 -15.11 -16.51 4.33
C GLN A 41 -16.64 -16.66 4.53
N PRO A 42 -17.23 -17.82 4.21
CA PRO A 42 -18.60 -18.09 4.61
C PRO A 42 -18.61 -18.19 6.14
N GLY A 43 -19.49 -17.42 6.77
CA GLY A 43 -19.89 -17.69 8.15
C GLY A 43 -20.63 -19.01 8.26
#